data_AF-A0A2M7JDW3-F1
#
_entry.id   AF-A0A2M7JDW3-F1
#
_cell.length_a   1.000
_cell.length_b   1.000
_cell.length_c   1.000
_cell.angle_alpha   90.00
_cell.angle_beta   90.00
_cell.angle_gamma   90.00
#
_symmetry.space_group_name_H-M   'P 1'
#
loop_
_entity.id
_entity.type
_entity.pdbx_description
1 polymer ?
#
loop_
_entity_poly.entity_id
_entity_poly.type
_entity_poly.pdbx_seq_one_letter_code
_entity_poly.pdbx_strand_id
1 'polypeptide(L)'
;TTFIVNTQPCGTTTITANGIITASNTFVILPQIISWTPTSGTVGSQVSIAGDGYGDAEQVKILFGTNGIITTTTASSEGSFSTIFIVNTQSYGTTTVIAIGSSSGRQVMRTYQILPNIISI
;
A
#
# COMPACT_ATOMS: atom_id res chain seq x y z
N THR A 1 -22.08 3.72 19.73
CA THR A 1 -20.80 4.45 19.70
C THR A 1 -19.89 3.74 18.71
N THR A 2 -19.41 4.46 17.70
CA THR A 2 -18.44 3.93 16.72
C THR A 2 -17.05 4.39 17.16
N PHE A 3 -16.07 3.48 17.18
CA PHE A 3 -14.66 3.83 17.34
C PHE A 3 -13.96 3.65 15.98
N ILE A 4 -12.99 4.51 15.72
CA ILE A 4 -12.11 4.40 14.55
C ILE A 4 -10.86 3.61 14.97
N VAL A 5 -10.46 2.62 14.17
CA VAL A 5 -9.16 1.96 14.32
C VAL A 5 -8.13 2.90 13.70
N ASN A 6 -7.13 3.33 14.47
CA ASN A 6 -6.02 4.13 13.94
C ASN A 6 -5.09 3.25 13.10
N THR A 7 -4.16 3.86 12.35
CA THR A 7 -3.12 3.13 11.64
C THR A 7 -2.28 2.33 12.64
N GLN A 8 -2.13 1.03 12.38
CA GLN A 8 -1.42 0.10 13.25
C GLN A 8 -0.58 -0.87 12.41
N PRO A 9 0.50 -1.44 12.98
CA PRO A 9 1.24 -2.49 12.32
C PRO A 9 0.36 -3.70 11.99
N CYS A 10 0.71 -4.42 10.92
CA CYS A 10 0.00 -5.65 10.56
C CYS A 10 0.02 -6.64 11.73
N GLY A 11 -1.10 -7.30 12.00
CA GLY A 11 -1.19 -8.22 13.13
C GLY A 11 -2.59 -8.31 13.74
N THR A 12 -2.67 -8.92 14.92
CA THR A 12 -3.90 -9.00 15.72
C THR A 12 -3.87 -7.95 16.82
N THR A 13 -4.87 -7.08 16.85
CA THR A 13 -5.15 -6.20 17.99
C THR A 13 -6.37 -6.70 18.74
N THR A 14 -6.39 -6.56 20.06
CA THR A 14 -7.52 -7.00 20.90
C THR A 14 -8.39 -5.81 21.25
N ILE A 15 -9.66 -5.86 20.88
CA ILE A 15 -10.65 -4.88 21.31
C ILE A 15 -11.22 -5.37 22.64
N THR A 16 -10.96 -4.63 23.71
CA THR A 16 -11.42 -4.95 25.06
C THR A 16 -12.53 -3.99 25.47
N ALA A 17 -13.72 -4.51 25.77
CA ALA A 17 -14.79 -3.76 26.42
C ALA A 17 -14.81 -4.10 27.92
N ASN A 18 -14.47 -3.12 28.75
CA ASN A 18 -14.48 -3.29 30.21
C ASN A 18 -15.85 -2.87 30.77
N GLY A 19 -16.63 -3.83 31.26
CA GLY A 19 -17.85 -3.63 32.03
C GLY A 19 -17.79 -4.41 33.36
N ILE A 20 -18.92 -4.93 33.85
CA ILE A 20 -18.95 -5.89 34.98
C ILE A 20 -18.25 -7.20 34.59
N ILE A 21 -18.25 -7.52 33.31
CA ILE A 21 -17.48 -8.59 32.68
C ILE A 21 -16.66 -8.00 31.53
N THR A 22 -15.43 -8.49 31.37
CA THR A 22 -14.58 -8.14 30.23
C THR A 22 -14.98 -8.98 29.04
N ALA A 23 -15.37 -8.33 27.94
CA ALA A 23 -15.51 -8.99 26.64
C ALA A 23 -14.34 -8.56 25.76
N SER A 24 -13.63 -9.53 25.17
CA SER A 24 -12.57 -9.28 24.20
C SER A 24 -12.92 -9.89 22.85
N ASN A 25 -12.54 -9.21 21.77
CA ASN A 25 -12.61 -9.75 20.42
C ASN A 25 -11.31 -9.40 19.66
N THR A 26 -10.92 -10.25 18.73
CA THR A 26 -9.71 -10.07 17.94
C THR A 26 -10.01 -9.32 16.66
N PHE A 27 -9.23 -8.28 16.37
CA PHE A 27 -9.28 -7.53 15.12
C PHE A 27 -7.96 -7.71 14.38
N VAL A 28 -8.03 -8.02 13.08
CA VAL A 28 -6.84 -8.22 12.24
C VAL A 28 -6.61 -6.99 11.38
N ILE A 29 -5.48 -6.34 11.56
CA ILE A 29 -5.04 -5.22 10.71
C ILE A 29 -4.48 -5.82 9.42
N LEU A 30 -5.03 -5.46 8.25
CA LEU A 30 -4.57 -5.89 6.92
C LEU A 30 -3.84 -4.75 6.21
N PRO A 31 -2.78 -5.03 5.42
CA PRO A 31 -2.12 -3.99 4.64
C PRO A 31 -3.02 -3.47 3.53
N GLN A 32 -2.90 -2.18 3.24
CA GLN A 32 -3.60 -1.53 2.16
C GLN A 32 -2.78 -0.41 1.53
N ILE A 33 -3.02 -0.17 0.24
CA ILE A 33 -2.62 1.08 -0.42
C ILE A 33 -3.78 2.06 -0.26
N ILE A 34 -3.51 3.18 0.39
CA ILE A 34 -4.49 4.22 0.74
C ILE A 34 -4.72 5.13 -0.46
N SER A 35 -3.65 5.59 -1.09
CA SER A 35 -3.72 6.59 -2.15
C SER A 35 -2.49 6.61 -3.04
N TRP A 36 -2.67 7.15 -4.23
CA TRP A 36 -1.58 7.54 -5.11
C TRP A 36 -1.92 8.81 -5.89
N THR A 37 -0.89 9.60 -6.18
CA THR A 37 -1.03 10.88 -6.89
C THR A 37 0.10 11.02 -7.90
N PRO A 38 -0.22 11.26 -9.19
CA PRO A 38 -1.57 11.30 -9.80
C PRO A 38 -2.23 9.90 -9.83
N THR A 39 -3.54 9.82 -10.10
CA THR A 39 -4.28 8.54 -10.21
C THR A 39 -4.07 7.82 -11.55
N SER A 40 -3.51 8.52 -12.52
CA SER A 40 -3.15 8.03 -13.85
C SER A 40 -2.04 8.90 -14.43
N GLY A 41 -1.19 8.35 -15.31
CA GLY A 41 -0.10 9.11 -15.91
C GLY A 41 0.52 8.39 -17.10
N THR A 42 1.40 9.07 -17.81
CA THR A 42 2.16 8.48 -18.92
C THR A 42 3.45 7.82 -18.42
N VAL A 43 4.10 7.03 -19.26
CA VAL A 43 5.48 6.57 -19.02
C VAL A 43 6.38 7.77 -18.70
N GLY A 44 7.19 7.64 -17.65
CA GLY A 44 8.06 8.69 -17.11
C GLY A 44 7.40 9.57 -16.05
N SER A 45 6.09 9.42 -15.80
CA SER A 45 5.41 10.18 -14.75
C SER A 45 5.86 9.73 -13.36
N GLN A 46 6.07 10.69 -12.47
CA GLN A 46 6.35 10.45 -11.06
C GLN A 46 5.04 10.23 -10.31
N VAL A 47 4.94 9.10 -9.61
CA VAL A 47 3.76 8.71 -8.82
C VAL A 47 4.14 8.58 -7.36
N SER A 48 3.49 9.37 -6.50
CA SER A 48 3.56 9.19 -5.05
C SER A 48 2.54 8.14 -4.63
N ILE A 49 2.93 7.18 -3.80
CA ILE A 49 2.09 6.11 -3.27
C ILE A 49 2.19 6.08 -1.76
N ALA A 50 1.05 5.94 -1.08
CA ALA A 50 0.96 5.80 0.36
C ALA A 50 0.12 4.58 0.73
N GLY A 51 0.52 3.90 1.80
CA GLY A 51 -0.18 2.73 2.33
C GLY A 51 0.01 2.58 3.83
N ASP A 52 -0.82 1.75 4.45
CA ASP A 52 -0.72 1.42 5.88
C ASP A 52 -1.12 -0.03 6.16
N GLY A 53 -1.05 -0.41 7.44
CA GLY A 53 -1.32 -1.80 7.87
C GLY A 53 -0.19 -2.78 7.54
N TYR A 54 1.03 -2.27 7.34
CA TYR A 54 2.27 -3.05 7.18
C TYR A 54 2.94 -3.27 8.54
N GLY A 55 3.84 -4.24 8.67
CA GLY A 55 4.59 -4.52 9.90
C GLY A 55 5.49 -3.36 10.36
N ASP A 56 5.78 -3.31 11.66
CA ASP A 56 6.68 -2.34 12.28
C ASP A 56 8.07 -2.39 11.61
N ALA A 57 8.53 -1.22 11.14
CA ALA A 57 9.82 -1.03 10.49
C ALA A 57 10.09 -2.01 9.33
N GLU A 58 9.03 -2.57 8.72
CA GLU A 58 9.20 -3.60 7.70
C GLU A 58 9.52 -3.01 6.33
N GLN A 59 10.33 -3.73 5.56
CA GLN A 59 10.58 -3.34 4.17
C GLN A 59 9.37 -3.67 3.29
N VAL A 60 8.79 -2.66 2.66
CA VAL A 60 7.71 -2.76 1.68
C VAL A 60 8.30 -2.70 0.27
N LYS A 61 8.07 -3.75 -0.51
CA LYS A 61 8.48 -3.85 -1.92
C LYS A 61 7.29 -3.50 -2.80
N ILE A 62 7.47 -2.52 -3.68
CA ILE A 62 6.45 -2.12 -4.64
C ILE A 62 6.82 -2.71 -6.00
N LEU A 63 5.96 -3.55 -6.56
CA LEU A 63 6.09 -4.12 -7.89
C LEU A 63 5.10 -3.44 -8.82
N PHE A 64 5.50 -3.25 -10.08
CA PHE A 64 4.69 -2.52 -11.06
C PHE A 64 4.72 -3.21 -12.43
N GLY A 65 3.61 -3.82 -12.82
CA GLY A 65 3.45 -4.55 -14.08
C GLY A 65 4.37 -5.77 -14.15
N THR A 66 4.97 -5.97 -15.32
CA THR A 66 5.84 -7.13 -15.62
C THR A 66 7.30 -6.93 -15.23
N ASN A 67 7.68 -5.72 -14.84
CA ASN A 67 9.09 -5.33 -14.63
C ASN A 67 9.61 -5.58 -13.19
N GLY A 68 8.90 -6.37 -12.39
CA GLY A 68 9.33 -6.70 -11.03
C GLY A 68 9.22 -5.52 -10.05
N ILE A 69 10.15 -5.45 -9.09
CA ILE A 69 10.19 -4.43 -8.03
C ILE A 69 10.62 -3.09 -8.63
N ILE A 70 9.74 -2.10 -8.58
CA ILE A 70 9.99 -0.74 -9.10
C ILE A 70 10.60 0.19 -8.05
N THR A 71 10.26 -0.03 -6.79
CA THR A 71 10.84 0.69 -5.66
C THR A 71 10.69 -0.11 -4.37
N THR A 72 11.49 0.21 -3.37
CA THR A 72 11.36 -0.30 -2.01
C THR A 72 11.30 0.86 -1.04
N THR A 73 10.58 0.66 0.06
CA THR A 73 10.50 1.63 1.16
C THR A 73 10.42 0.88 2.48
N THR A 74 10.55 1.60 3.59
CA THR A 74 10.42 1.05 4.94
C THR A 74 9.17 1.63 5.57
N ALA A 75 8.30 0.77 6.08
CA ALA A 75 7.15 1.20 6.87
C ALA A 75 7.61 1.85 8.18
N SER A 76 6.83 2.79 8.68
CA SER A 76 7.00 3.40 9.99
C SER A 76 6.74 2.38 11.10
N SER A 77 7.00 2.77 12.35
CA SER A 77 6.62 1.96 13.51
C SER A 77 5.11 1.82 13.70
N GLU A 78 4.31 2.62 13.01
CA GLU A 78 2.85 2.52 12.97
C GLU A 78 2.35 1.70 11.77
N GLY A 79 3.25 1.19 10.93
CA GLY A 79 2.90 0.38 9.75
C GLY A 79 2.48 1.18 8.52
N SER A 80 2.72 2.49 8.50
CA SER A 80 2.46 3.38 7.37
C SER A 80 3.70 3.59 6.51
N PHE A 81 3.54 3.79 5.21
CA PHE A 81 4.63 4.19 4.33
C PHE A 81 4.16 5.23 3.31
N SER A 82 5.11 6.03 2.84
CA SER A 82 4.95 6.87 1.66
C SER A 82 6.23 6.78 0.84
N THR A 83 6.11 6.59 -0.47
CA THR A 83 7.25 6.56 -1.39
C THR A 83 6.83 7.08 -2.76
N ILE A 84 7.82 7.18 -3.64
CA ILE A 84 7.65 7.66 -5.00
C ILE A 84 8.28 6.63 -5.94
N PHE A 85 7.63 6.40 -7.07
CA PHE A 85 8.22 5.66 -8.18
C PHE A 85 7.95 6.37 -9.50
N ILE A 86 8.76 6.07 -10.52
CA ILE A 86 8.59 6.59 -11.88
C ILE A 86 7.96 5.49 -12.71
N VAL A 87 6.86 5.78 -13.42
CA VAL A 87 6.22 4.83 -14.33
C VAL A 87 7.23 4.46 -15.41
N ASN A 88 7.70 3.21 -15.42
CA ASN A 88 8.63 2.72 -16.43
C ASN A 88 7.91 2.41 -17.75
N THR A 89 8.69 2.11 -18.80
CA THR A 89 8.18 1.84 -20.13
C THR A 89 7.34 0.57 -20.16
N GLN A 90 6.03 0.73 -20.37
CA GLN A 90 5.04 -0.34 -20.48
C GLN A 90 3.96 0.06 -21.49
N SER A 91 3.18 -0.92 -21.96
CA SER A 91 2.01 -0.64 -22.81
C SER A 91 1.00 0.21 -22.04
N TYR A 92 0.31 1.11 -22.75
CA TYR A 92 -0.78 1.89 -22.17
C TYR A 92 -1.91 0.96 -21.71
N GLY A 93 -2.70 1.42 -20.75
CA GLY A 93 -3.79 0.65 -20.15
C GLY A 93 -3.61 0.42 -18.66
N THR A 94 -4.28 -0.59 -18.13
CA THR A 94 -4.29 -0.90 -16.71
C THR A 94 -3.12 -1.81 -16.35
N THR A 95 -2.28 -1.34 -15.44
CA THR A 95 -1.12 -2.08 -14.92
C THR A 95 -1.33 -2.42 -13.44
N THR A 96 -1.03 -3.65 -13.06
CA THR A 96 -1.10 -4.10 -11.66
C THR A 96 0.09 -3.57 -10.84
N VAL A 97 -0.22 -3.05 -9.66
CA VAL A 97 0.73 -2.65 -8.62
C VAL A 97 0.58 -3.58 -7.44
N ILE A 98 1.68 -4.14 -6.96
CA ILE A 98 1.69 -5.05 -5.79
C ILE A 98 2.60 -4.47 -4.73
N ALA A 99 2.09 -4.26 -3.52
CA ALA A 99 2.90 -3.82 -2.39
C ALA A 99 3.02 -4.96 -1.37
N ILE A 100 4.23 -5.46 -1.15
CA ILE A 100 4.55 -6.65 -0.36
C ILE A 100 5.39 -6.28 0.86
N GLY A 101 4.90 -6.58 2.06
CA GLY A 101 5.68 -6.53 3.30
C GLY A 101 6.65 -7.70 3.38
N SER A 102 7.94 -7.43 3.53
CA SER A 102 8.99 -8.47 3.47
C SER A 102 9.02 -9.35 4.72
N SER A 103 8.71 -8.79 5.89
CA SER A 103 8.70 -9.53 7.16
C SER A 103 7.36 -10.24 7.36
N SER A 104 6.26 -9.55 7.06
CA SER A 104 4.91 -10.09 7.22
C SER A 104 4.50 -11.05 6.10
N GLY A 105 5.13 -10.98 4.93
CA GLY A 105 4.73 -11.71 3.73
C GLY A 105 3.39 -11.27 3.14
N ARG A 106 2.77 -10.22 3.70
CA ARG A 106 1.44 -9.77 3.29
C ARG A 106 1.55 -8.86 2.09
N GLN A 107 0.56 -8.96 1.20
CA GLN A 107 0.55 -8.22 -0.04
C GLN A 107 -0.82 -7.63 -0.32
N VAL A 108 -0.81 -6.49 -1.01
CA VAL A 108 -2.01 -5.87 -1.57
C VAL A 108 -1.80 -5.60 -3.04
N MET A 109 -2.85 -5.83 -3.84
CA MET A 109 -2.86 -5.55 -5.28
C MET A 109 -3.82 -4.40 -5.56
N ARG A 110 -3.36 -3.44 -6.35
CA ARG A 110 -4.18 -2.36 -6.91
C ARG A 110 -3.81 -2.17 -8.37
N THR A 111 -4.59 -1.39 -9.09
CA THR A 111 -4.37 -1.13 -10.52
C THR A 111 -4.14 0.35 -10.79
N TYR A 112 -3.16 0.65 -11.63
CA TYR A 112 -2.81 2.00 -12.06
C TYR A 112 -3.02 2.15 -13.57
N GLN A 113 -3.52 3.31 -14.02
CA GLN A 113 -3.79 3.54 -15.44
C GLN A 113 -2.64 4.31 -16.10
N ILE A 114 -1.99 3.67 -17.06
CA ILE A 114 -1.00 4.28 -17.95
C ILE A 114 -1.74 4.88 -19.15
N LEU A 115 -1.65 6.21 -19.31
CA LEU A 115 -2.25 6.92 -20.43
C LEU A 115 -1.38 6.79 -21.68
N PRO A 116 -1.98 6.71 -22.88
CA PRO A 116 -1.23 6.79 -24.12
C PRO A 116 -0.57 8.17 -24.22
N ASN A 117 0.68 8.21 -24.68
CA ASN A 117 1.33 9.44 -25.06
C ASN A 117 1.31 9.53 -26.60
N ILE A 118 0.57 10.50 -27.15
CA ILE A 118 0.63 10.80 -28.58
C ILE A 118 1.72 11.85 -28.75
N ILE A 119 2.86 11.44 -29.29
CA ILE A 119 3.85 12.37 -29.81
C ILE A 119 3.36 12.76 -31.20
N SER A 120 2.91 14.01 -31.38
CA SER A 120 2.72 14.55 -32.74
C SER A 120 4.10 14.64 -33.37
N ILE A 121 4.32 13.87 -34.44
CA ILE A 121 5.49 14.00 -35.32
C ILE A 121 5.20 14.98 -36.44
#